data_AF-A0A3L6TAU5-F1
#
_entry.id   AF-A0A3L6TAU5-F1
#
_cell.length_a   1.000
_cell.length_b   1.000
_cell.length_c   1.000
_cell.angle_alpha   90.00
_cell.angle_beta   90.00
_cell.angle_gamma   90.00
#
_symmetry.space_group_name_H-M   'P 1'
#
loop_
_entity.id
_entity.type
_entity.pdbx_description
1 polymer ?
#
loop_
_entity_poly.entity_id
_entity_poly.type
_entity_poly.pdbx_seq_one_letter_code
_entity_poly.pdbx_strand_id
1 'polypeptide(L)'
;MPTLLEKLFDGESPYASLPMPQTAVLLQPAKERSRGWGSTGRGGVFAELIEAVRPKVIVKLGAFLGASPLHMAAVSRNLSLSPAILCIDDFRGWPAFRERFQRDVPPPRHGDALLLLQFMANVAAAGTDAASRVLP
;
A
#
# COMPACT_ATOMS: atom_id res chain seq x y z
N MET A 1 5.29 17.87 -18.16
CA MET A 1 4.73 16.52 -18.42
C MET A 1 3.80 16.18 -17.28
N PRO A 2 2.61 15.62 -17.54
CA PRO A 2 1.68 15.28 -16.48
C PRO A 2 2.22 14.14 -15.60
N THR A 3 2.08 14.31 -14.29
CA THR A 3 2.43 13.38 -13.20
C THR A 3 1.55 12.13 -13.23
N LEU A 4 1.91 11.11 -12.44
CA LEU A 4 1.08 9.92 -12.29
C LEU A 4 -0.28 10.25 -11.67
N LEU A 5 -0.35 11.19 -10.73
CA LEU A 5 -1.60 11.66 -10.14
C LEU A 5 -2.52 12.29 -11.18
N GLU A 6 -1.99 13.17 -12.05
CA GLU A 6 -2.79 13.81 -13.11
C GLU A 6 -3.30 12.81 -14.16
N LYS A 7 -2.58 11.72 -14.41
CA LYS A 7 -2.96 10.73 -15.42
C LYS A 7 -3.91 9.64 -14.90
N LEU A 8 -3.80 9.28 -13.64
CA LEU A 8 -4.48 8.11 -13.07
C LEU A 8 -5.58 8.48 -12.07
N PHE A 9 -5.50 9.67 -11.47
CA PHE A 9 -6.35 10.10 -10.36
C PHE A 9 -6.85 11.54 -10.54
N ASP A 10 -6.90 12.04 -11.78
CA ASP A 10 -7.41 13.38 -12.12
C ASP A 10 -6.74 14.54 -11.33
N GLY A 11 -5.51 14.33 -10.87
CA GLY A 11 -4.76 15.31 -10.07
C GLY A 11 -5.11 15.30 -8.58
N GLU A 12 -6.04 14.45 -8.14
CA GLU A 12 -6.44 14.29 -6.75
C GLU A 12 -5.70 13.13 -6.07
N SER A 13 -5.53 13.22 -4.75
CA SER A 13 -4.98 12.10 -3.98
C SER A 13 -6.00 10.96 -3.95
N PRO A 14 -5.61 9.72 -4.29
CA PRO A 14 -6.51 8.56 -4.16
C PRO A 14 -6.92 8.29 -2.71
N TYR A 15 -6.23 8.92 -1.74
CA TYR A 15 -6.52 8.81 -0.32
C TYR A 15 -7.36 9.95 0.23
N ALA A 16 -7.70 10.94 -0.59
CA ALA A 16 -8.60 12.01 -0.17
C ALA A 16 -9.92 11.41 0.33
N SER A 17 -10.31 11.76 1.55
CA SER A 17 -11.55 11.30 2.21
C SER A 17 -11.62 9.80 2.58
N LEU A 18 -10.49 9.07 2.58
CA LEU A 18 -10.46 7.67 3.02
C LEU A 18 -10.17 7.48 4.52
N PRO A 19 -10.73 6.43 5.16
CA PRO A 19 -11.83 5.60 4.66
C PRO A 19 -13.16 6.35 4.73
N MET A 20 -13.99 6.25 3.68
CA MET A 20 -15.34 6.80 3.71
C MET A 20 -16.15 6.11 4.80
N PRO A 21 -17.04 6.80 5.55
CA PRO A 21 -17.78 6.19 6.66
C PRO A 21 -18.52 4.89 6.30
N GLN A 22 -19.04 4.83 5.07
CA GLN A 22 -19.77 3.68 4.53
C GLN A 22 -18.88 2.45 4.28
N THR A 23 -17.61 2.65 3.92
CA THR A 23 -16.66 1.55 3.68
C THR A 23 -15.89 1.21 4.95
N ALA A 24 -15.64 2.18 5.84
CA ALA A 24 -14.92 1.99 7.10
C ALA A 24 -15.52 0.88 7.97
N VAL A 25 -16.84 0.74 8.01
CA VAL A 25 -17.54 -0.31 8.78
C VAL A 25 -17.28 -1.74 8.25
N LEU A 26 -16.83 -1.87 7.00
CA LEU A 26 -16.54 -3.15 6.35
C LEU A 26 -15.07 -3.57 6.48
N LEU A 27 -14.19 -2.65 6.88
CA LEU A 27 -12.75 -2.86 6.91
C LEU A 27 -12.27 -3.31 8.29
N GLN A 28 -11.15 -4.01 8.31
CA GLN A 28 -10.41 -4.23 9.54
C GLN A 28 -9.79 -2.90 10.00
N PRO A 29 -9.64 -2.68 11.32
CA PRO A 29 -8.93 -1.51 11.84
C PRO A 29 -7.59 -1.35 11.14
N ALA A 30 -7.36 -0.16 10.57
CA ALA A 30 -6.13 0.12 9.85
C ALA A 30 -4.93 -0.07 10.80
N LYS A 31 -3.95 -0.85 10.35
CA LYS A 31 -2.73 -1.11 11.12
C LYS A 31 -1.61 -0.24 10.57
N GLU A 32 -0.97 0.55 11.44
CA GLU A 32 0.27 1.28 11.09
C GLU A 32 1.32 0.32 10.49
N ARG A 33 1.32 -0.93 10.94
CA ARG A 33 2.10 -2.02 10.34
C ARG A 33 1.18 -3.11 9.84
N SER A 34 0.83 -3.00 8.56
CA SER A 34 0.07 -4.02 7.86
C SER A 34 0.84 -5.33 7.81
N ARG A 35 0.14 -6.46 7.98
CA ARG A 35 0.77 -7.78 7.82
C ARG A 35 1.09 -8.00 6.34
N GLY A 36 2.30 -8.48 6.08
CA GLY A 36 2.76 -8.88 4.76
C GLY A 36 3.54 -10.18 4.78
N TRP A 37 4.22 -10.48 3.68
CA TRP A 37 5.02 -11.70 3.50
C TRP A 37 6.46 -11.57 4.01
N GLY A 38 6.63 -11.09 5.24
CA GLY A 38 7.98 -10.98 5.84
C GLY A 38 8.90 -9.97 5.15
N SER A 39 8.36 -9.13 4.26
CA SER A 39 9.07 -8.09 3.50
C SER A 39 9.68 -6.99 4.38
N THR A 40 9.33 -6.95 5.66
CA THR A 40 9.83 -6.00 6.66
C THR A 40 10.80 -6.65 7.65
N GLY A 41 11.20 -7.90 7.39
CA GLY A 41 12.08 -8.70 8.24
C GLY A 41 13.55 -8.30 8.17
N ARG A 42 14.39 -9.06 8.89
CA ARG A 42 15.81 -8.75 9.19
C ARG A 42 16.77 -8.70 7.99
N GLY A 43 16.29 -8.91 6.76
CA GLY A 43 17.12 -9.09 5.57
C GLY A 43 17.60 -7.81 4.90
N GLY A 44 17.13 -6.62 5.29
CA GLY A 44 17.67 -5.32 4.82
C GLY A 44 17.54 -5.01 3.32
N VAL A 45 17.10 -5.96 2.48
CA VAL A 45 17.15 -5.89 1.01
C VAL A 45 16.58 -4.58 0.44
N PHE A 46 15.47 -4.08 0.97
CA PHE A 46 14.91 -2.81 0.49
C PHE A 46 15.79 -1.62 0.82
N ALA A 47 16.40 -1.56 2.01
CA ALA A 47 17.31 -0.49 2.38
C ALA A 47 18.55 -0.50 1.49
N GLU A 48 19.19 -1.65 1.34
CA GLU A 48 20.38 -1.82 0.51
C GLU A 48 20.12 -1.42 -0.96
N LEU A 49 19.04 -1.92 -1.56
CA LEU A 49 18.71 -1.62 -2.94
C LEU A 49 18.28 -0.16 -3.15
N ILE A 50 17.46 0.40 -2.25
CA ILE A 50 17.01 1.80 -2.37
C ILE A 50 18.17 2.76 -2.17
N GLU A 51 19.10 2.46 -1.26
CA GLU A 51 20.30 3.25 -1.03
C GLU A 51 21.24 3.20 -2.24
N ALA A 52 21.49 2.00 -2.78
CA ALA A 52 22.38 1.81 -3.93
C ALA A 52 21.83 2.42 -5.22
N VAL A 53 20.54 2.25 -5.49
CA VAL A 53 19.90 2.67 -6.75
C VAL A 53 19.39 4.11 -6.68
N ARG A 54 19.02 4.61 -5.50
CA ARG A 54 18.36 5.90 -5.27
C ARG A 54 17.21 6.16 -6.27
N PRO A 55 16.20 5.25 -6.33
CA PRO A 55 15.19 5.27 -7.38
C PRO A 55 14.31 6.53 -7.33
N LYS A 56 13.86 6.99 -8.51
CA LYS A 56 12.76 7.96 -8.63
C LYS A 56 11.39 7.29 -8.63
N VAL A 57 11.34 6.03 -9.05
CA VAL A 57 10.11 5.22 -9.11
C VAL A 57 10.43 3.81 -8.65
N ILE A 58 9.57 3.25 -7.82
CA ILE A 58 9.56 1.85 -7.40
C ILE A 58 8.25 1.24 -7.89
N VAL A 59 8.31 0.14 -8.64
CA VAL A 59 7.12 -0.58 -9.08
C VAL A 59 6.99 -1.85 -8.24
N LYS A 60 5.89 -1.98 -7.51
CA LYS A 60 5.57 -3.16 -6.71
C LYS A 60 4.49 -3.96 -7.41
N LEU A 61 4.83 -5.17 -7.86
CA LEU A 61 3.86 -6.17 -8.31
C LEU A 61 3.36 -6.97 -7.11
N GLY A 62 2.05 -6.97 -6.88
CA GLY A 62 1.43 -7.60 -5.71
C GLY A 62 1.71 -6.84 -4.42
N ALA A 63 0.83 -5.91 -4.07
CA ALA A 63 0.91 -5.07 -2.88
C ALA A 63 0.12 -5.61 -1.69
N PHE A 64 -0.93 -6.41 -1.94
CA PHE A 64 -1.82 -6.96 -0.91
C PHE A 64 -2.29 -5.86 0.05
N LEU A 65 -2.03 -5.99 1.35
CA LEU A 65 -2.42 -5.01 2.37
C LEU A 65 -1.43 -3.85 2.56
N GLY A 66 -0.37 -3.76 1.75
CA GLY A 66 0.52 -2.59 1.72
C GLY A 66 1.73 -2.64 2.65
N ALA A 67 2.04 -3.79 3.24
CA ALA A 67 3.18 -3.94 4.14
C ALA A 67 4.54 -3.60 3.50
N SER A 68 4.82 -4.10 2.29
CA SER A 68 6.11 -3.82 1.63
C SER A 68 6.21 -2.41 1.06
N PRO A 69 5.19 -1.84 0.36
CA PRO A 69 5.24 -0.45 -0.08
C PRO A 69 5.42 0.55 1.06
N LEU A 70 4.71 0.37 2.18
CA LEU A 70 4.87 1.24 3.36
C LEU A 70 6.25 1.15 3.97
N HIS A 71 6.84 -0.05 3.99
CA HIS A 71 8.22 -0.20 4.43
C HIS A 71 9.22 0.47 3.48
N MET A 72 9.05 0.32 2.17
CA MET A 72 9.87 1.01 1.17
C MET A 72 9.73 2.54 1.28
N ALA A 73 8.53 3.05 1.57
CA ALA A 73 8.30 4.47 1.83
C ALA A 73 9.07 4.95 3.07
N ALA A 74 8.98 4.22 4.18
CA ALA A 74 9.70 4.55 5.41
C ALA A 74 11.23 4.51 5.23
N VAL A 75 11.75 3.50 4.53
CA VAL A 75 13.18 3.39 4.18
C VAL A 75 13.60 4.58 3.32
N SER A 76 12.83 4.90 2.28
CA SER A 76 13.11 6.04 1.39
C SER A 76 13.15 7.35 2.16
N ARG A 77 12.19 7.57 3.06
CA ARG A 77 12.16 8.74 3.94
C ARG A 77 13.43 8.85 4.79
N ASN A 78 13.86 7.75 5.41
CA ASN A 78 15.08 7.73 6.23
C ASN A 78 16.34 8.04 5.40
N LEU A 79 16.36 7.69 4.12
CA LEU A 79 17.43 8.00 3.17
C LEU A 79 17.29 9.38 2.51
N SER A 80 16.30 10.19 2.95
CA SER A 80 15.95 11.48 2.35
C SER A 80 15.67 11.41 0.85
N LEU A 81 15.07 10.30 0.42
CA LEU A 81 14.61 10.05 -0.94
C LEU A 81 13.10 10.25 -1.03
N SER A 82 12.60 10.52 -2.24
CA SER A 82 11.16 10.62 -2.52
C SER A 82 10.72 9.92 -3.81
N PRO A 83 10.85 8.59 -3.87
CA PRO A 83 10.34 7.83 -5.01
C PRO A 83 8.81 7.81 -5.00
N ALA A 84 8.22 7.79 -6.20
CA ALA A 84 6.87 7.29 -6.38
C ALA A 84 6.88 5.75 -6.28
N ILE A 85 6.00 5.17 -5.48
CA ILE A 85 5.88 3.73 -5.26
C ILE A 85 4.54 3.27 -5.85
N LEU A 86 4.56 2.77 -7.09
CA LEU A 86 3.38 2.33 -7.81
C LEU A 86 3.09 0.86 -7.48
N CYS A 87 1.90 0.59 -6.94
CA CYS A 87 1.45 -0.75 -6.55
C CYS A 87 0.56 -1.33 -7.62
N ILE A 88 1.10 -2.21 -8.47
CA ILE A 88 0.32 -2.92 -9.47
C ILE A 88 -0.19 -4.22 -8.84
N ASP A 89 -1.48 -4.24 -8.53
CA ASP A 89 -2.19 -5.37 -7.94
C ASP A 89 -3.61 -5.43 -8.51
N ASP A 90 -4.18 -6.63 -8.63
CA ASP A 90 -5.58 -6.77 -9.01
C ASP A 90 -6.52 -6.65 -7.80
N PHE A 91 -5.97 -6.64 -6.59
CA PHE A 91 -6.66 -6.53 -5.31
C PHE A 91 -7.80 -7.55 -5.12
N ARG A 92 -7.70 -8.71 -5.78
CA ARG A 92 -8.64 -9.83 -5.61
C ARG A 92 -8.02 -10.96 -4.78
N GLY A 93 -6.69 -11.01 -4.71
CA GLY A 93 -5.94 -12.03 -3.99
C GLY A 93 -5.95 -13.39 -4.71
N TRP A 94 -5.09 -14.32 -4.27
CA TRP A 94 -5.04 -15.67 -4.84
C TRP A 94 -6.05 -16.60 -4.14
N PRO A 95 -6.58 -17.66 -4.78
CA PRO A 95 -7.71 -18.46 -4.26
C PRO A 95 -7.67 -18.88 -2.78
N ALA A 96 -6.49 -19.17 -2.21
CA ALA A 96 -6.32 -19.61 -0.81
C ALA A 96 -5.86 -18.50 0.17
N PHE A 97 -5.84 -17.23 -0.22
CA PHE A 97 -5.28 -16.18 0.64
C PHE A 97 -6.06 -16.01 1.94
N ARG A 98 -7.37 -16.21 1.91
CA ARG A 98 -8.25 -15.99 3.07
C ARG A 98 -8.01 -16.97 4.20
N GLU A 99 -7.76 -18.24 3.89
CA GLU A 99 -7.44 -19.26 4.90
C GLU A 99 -6.18 -18.88 5.68
N ARG A 100 -5.20 -18.28 4.99
CA ARG A 100 -3.93 -17.86 5.57
C ARG A 100 -4.01 -16.52 6.32
N PHE A 101 -4.86 -15.60 5.88
CA PHE A 101 -4.92 -14.21 6.39
C PHE A 101 -6.28 -13.81 6.96
N GLN A 102 -7.09 -14.77 7.40
CA GLN A 102 -8.46 -14.56 7.91
C GLN A 102 -8.64 -13.44 8.94
N ARG A 103 -7.60 -13.15 9.75
CA ARG A 103 -7.64 -12.10 10.79
C ARG A 103 -7.19 -10.72 10.29
N ASP A 104 -6.61 -10.67 9.10
CA ASP A 104 -5.98 -9.48 8.55
C ASP A 104 -6.79 -8.90 7.37
N VAL A 105 -7.63 -9.73 6.75
CA VAL A 105 -8.46 -9.33 5.61
C VAL A 105 -9.92 -9.18 6.03
N PRO A 106 -10.63 -8.16 5.54
CA PRO A 106 -12.08 -8.04 5.75
C PRO A 106 -12.82 -9.22 5.07
N PRO A 107 -13.97 -9.64 5.61
CA PRO A 107 -14.83 -10.62 4.95
C PRO A 107 -15.30 -10.07 3.60
N PRO A 108 -15.42 -10.91 2.55
CA PRO A 108 -15.84 -10.43 1.24
C PRO A 108 -17.28 -9.92 1.29
N ARG A 109 -17.59 -8.91 0.47
CA ARG A 109 -18.94 -8.34 0.36
C ARG A 109 -19.35 -8.29 -1.10
N HIS A 110 -20.43 -8.98 -1.46
CA HIS A 110 -20.96 -9.01 -2.83
C HIS A 110 -19.94 -9.41 -3.91
N GLY A 111 -19.02 -10.32 -3.57
CA GLY A 111 -17.95 -10.75 -4.49
C GLY A 111 -16.71 -9.83 -4.49
N ASP A 112 -16.74 -8.68 -3.82
CA ASP A 112 -15.57 -7.85 -3.60
C ASP A 112 -14.70 -8.44 -2.48
N ALA A 113 -13.39 -8.54 -2.75
CA ALA A 113 -12.42 -8.99 -1.77
C ALA A 113 -12.11 -7.93 -0.70
N LEU A 114 -12.42 -6.66 -0.99
CA LEU A 114 -12.16 -5.46 -0.20
C LEU A 114 -10.66 -5.20 0.06
N LEU A 115 -9.76 -5.84 -0.69
CA LEU A 115 -8.31 -5.68 -0.50
C LEU A 115 -7.82 -4.29 -0.93
N LEU A 116 -8.36 -3.72 -2.00
CA LEU A 116 -8.00 -2.35 -2.43
C LEU A 116 -8.38 -1.35 -1.34
N LEU A 117 -9.63 -1.41 -0.86
CA LEU A 117 -10.10 -0.52 0.18
C LEU A 117 -9.30 -0.69 1.49
N GLN A 118 -9.00 -1.93 1.88
CA GLN A 118 -8.16 -2.19 3.06
C GLN A 118 -6.73 -1.67 2.87
N PHE A 119 -6.13 -1.89 1.70
CA PHE A 119 -4.82 -1.36 1.33
C PHE A 119 -4.79 0.16 1.45
N MET A 120 -5.76 0.84 0.84
CA MET A 120 -5.80 2.30 0.85
C MET A 120 -6.04 2.85 2.26
N ALA A 121 -6.89 2.20 3.07
CA ALA A 121 -7.08 2.56 4.47
C ALA A 121 -5.79 2.40 5.28
N ASN A 122 -5.02 1.34 5.04
CA ASN A 122 -3.72 1.15 5.69
C ASN A 122 -2.70 2.22 5.28
N VAL A 123 -2.67 2.59 3.99
CA VAL A 123 -1.77 3.66 3.51
C VAL A 123 -2.16 5.02 4.09
N ALA A 124 -3.44 5.36 4.10
CA ALA A 124 -3.93 6.59 4.71
C ALA A 124 -3.58 6.66 6.21
N ALA A 125 -3.75 5.55 6.95
CA ALA A 125 -3.42 5.47 8.36
C ALA A 125 -1.91 5.56 8.65
N ALA A 126 -1.04 5.21 7.68
CA ALA A 126 0.40 5.39 7.81
C ALA A 126 0.86 6.85 7.71
N GLY A 127 -0.05 7.77 7.36
CA GLY A 127 0.18 9.21 7.37
C GLY A 127 0.40 9.83 5.99
N THR A 128 0.41 11.16 5.95
CA THR A 128 0.44 11.96 4.72
C THR A 128 1.70 11.73 3.87
N ASP A 129 2.86 11.51 4.52
CA ASP A 129 4.10 11.23 3.80
C ASP A 129 4.01 9.91 3.02
N ALA A 130 3.49 8.84 3.64
CA ALA A 130 3.27 7.57 2.97
C ALA A 130 2.24 7.70 1.84
N ALA A 131 1.12 8.36 2.10
CA ALA A 131 0.04 8.61 1.13
C ALA A 131 0.48 9.48 -0.06
N SER A 132 1.54 10.29 0.08
CA SER A 132 2.10 11.08 -1.02
C SER A 132 3.00 10.29 -1.98
N ARG A 133 3.44 9.09 -1.57
CA ARG A 133 4.46 8.29 -2.27
C ARG A 133 3.92 6.97 -2.77
N VAL A 134 3.13 6.28 -1.96
CA VAL A 134 2.52 5.00 -2.31
C VAL A 134 1.26 5.27 -3.12
N LEU A 135 1.15 4.67 -4.30
CA LEU A 135 -0.01 4.79 -5.18
C LEU A 135 -0.59 3.39 -5.43
N PRO A 136 -1.92 3.20 -5.32
CA PRO A 136 -2.58 1.95 -5.68
C PRO A 136 -2.60 1.71 -7.20
#